data_AF-A0A2V1B4Z2-F1
#
_entry.id   AF-A0A2V1B4Z2-F1
#
_cell.length_a   1.000
_cell.length_b   1.000
_cell.length_c   1.000
_cell.angle_alpha   90.00
_cell.angle_beta   90.00
_cell.angle_gamma   90.00
#
_symmetry.space_group_name_H-M   'P 1'
#
loop_
_entity.id
_entity.type
_entity.pdbx_description
1 polymer ?
#
loop_
_entity_poly.entity_id
_entity_poly.type
_entity_poly.pdbx_seq_one_letter_code
_entity_poly.pdbx_strand_id
1 'polypeptide(L)'
;LLRGVLRLWVAARRGTKSQRVIGEEKLGMLPHTLDCSRYDYGEIPVPPVISAQISLLSEAWIIRPWAKQVRKDLENLVTKKKHESWLTIYLAMFILLHNCSLLPAYFTKKAKNLRLHAKYHAIAILEELHFSVSILLTYYHYVNKGGPCFATGHASPLDRQRLKLDSDLWSFLESSVKESRN
;
A
#
# COMPACT_ATOMS: atom_id res chain seq x y z
N LEU A 1 -13.11 5.31 -6.33
CA LEU A 1 -11.92 4.43 -6.25
C LEU A 1 -10.63 5.11 -5.75
N LEU A 2 -9.86 5.87 -6.56
CA LEU A 2 -8.47 6.26 -6.20
C LEU A 2 -8.33 6.99 -4.85
N ARG A 3 -9.24 7.92 -4.54
CA ARG A 3 -9.28 8.58 -3.23
C ARG A 3 -9.41 7.58 -2.06
N GLY A 4 -10.22 6.53 -2.24
CA GLY A 4 -10.37 5.45 -1.26
C GLY A 4 -9.11 4.60 -1.13
N VAL A 5 -8.46 4.28 -2.26
CA VAL A 5 -7.19 3.54 -2.27
C VAL A 5 -6.10 4.32 -1.55
N LEU A 6 -5.96 5.62 -1.82
CA LEU A 6 -4.99 6.48 -1.15
C LEU A 6 -5.25 6.59 0.36
N ARG A 7 -6.51 6.75 0.77
CA ARG A 7 -6.88 6.75 2.21
C ARG A 7 -6.51 5.44 2.89
N LEU A 8 -6.85 4.32 2.26
CA LEU A 8 -6.50 2.99 2.77
C LEU A 8 -4.99 2.81 2.85
N TRP A 9 -4.26 3.24 1.81
CA TRP A 9 -2.80 3.20 1.77
C TRP A 9 -2.19 4.00 2.93
N VAL A 10 -2.56 5.27 3.10
CA VAL A 10 -2.08 6.11 4.21
C VAL A 10 -2.38 5.48 5.57
N ALA A 11 -3.62 5.00 5.77
CA ALA A 11 -4.03 4.40 7.03
C ALA A 11 -3.23 3.14 7.37
N ALA A 12 -3.05 2.22 6.41
CA ALA A 12 -2.24 1.03 6.57
C ALA A 12 -0.75 1.38 6.82
N ARG A 13 -0.21 2.37 6.09
CA ARG A 13 1.18 2.82 6.28
C ARG A 13 1.40 3.40 7.66
N ARG A 14 0.48 4.23 8.17
CA ARG A 14 0.52 4.77 9.54
C ARG A 14 0.66 3.65 10.57
N GLY A 15 -0.08 2.54 10.43
CA GLY A 15 -0.03 1.41 11.36
C GLY A 15 1.30 0.66 11.40
N THR A 16 2.15 0.82 10.38
CA THR A 16 3.47 0.16 10.29
C THR A 16 4.63 1.01 10.79
N LYS A 17 4.36 2.25 11.22
CA LYS A 17 5.38 3.18 11.70
C LYS A 17 5.40 3.21 13.24
N SER A 18 6.58 3.50 13.80
CA SER A 18 6.72 3.77 15.23
C SER A 18 5.80 4.90 15.65
N GLN A 19 5.23 4.77 16.84
CA GLN A 19 4.44 5.82 17.48
C GLN A 19 5.14 6.27 18.75
N ARG A 20 5.16 7.58 18.99
CA ARG A 20 5.77 8.21 20.16
C ARG A 20 4.90 9.36 20.68
N VAL A 21 5.05 9.69 21.94
CA VAL A 21 4.40 10.85 22.56
C VAL A 21 5.20 12.12 22.26
N ILE A 22 4.55 13.06 21.60
CA ILE A 22 5.08 14.40 21.30
C ILE A 22 4.34 15.46 22.14
N GLY A 23 4.94 16.64 22.34
CA GLY A 23 4.35 17.73 23.15
C GLY A 23 4.92 17.85 24.56
N GLU A 24 4.45 18.81 25.36
CA GLU A 24 4.91 19.04 26.74
C GLU A 24 4.38 17.99 27.71
N GLU A 25 3.11 17.58 27.55
CA GLU A 25 2.49 16.54 28.36
C GLU A 25 3.03 15.15 27.94
N LYS A 26 3.71 14.48 28.87
CA LYS A 26 4.38 13.19 28.66
C LYS A 26 3.73 12.02 29.39
N LEU A 27 2.57 12.22 30.00
CA LEU A 27 1.86 11.21 30.81
C LEU A 27 2.71 10.68 31.97
N GLY A 28 3.59 11.52 32.51
CA GLY A 28 4.57 11.14 33.54
C GLY A 28 5.64 10.14 33.07
N MET A 29 5.76 9.89 31.76
CA MET A 29 6.71 8.94 31.20
C MET A 29 8.05 9.59 30.88
N LEU A 30 9.13 8.83 31.06
CA LEU A 30 10.48 9.22 30.67
C LEU A 30 10.87 8.60 29.32
N PRO A 31 11.81 9.23 28.57
CA PRO A 31 12.37 8.64 27.37
C PRO A 31 13.01 7.28 27.61
N HIS A 32 12.95 6.39 26.62
CA HIS A 32 13.60 5.09 26.72
C HIS A 32 15.12 5.22 26.54
N THR A 33 15.89 5.00 27.62
CA THR A 33 17.36 5.20 27.61
C THR A 33 18.16 3.95 27.94
N LEU A 34 17.51 2.79 28.11
CA LEU A 34 18.16 1.56 28.56
C LEU A 34 18.97 0.85 27.48
N ASP A 35 18.56 0.94 26.21
CA ASP A 35 19.20 0.23 25.11
C ASP A 35 19.32 1.16 23.89
N CYS A 36 20.54 1.64 23.62
CA CYS A 36 20.84 2.54 22.51
C CYS A 36 20.67 1.90 21.13
N SER A 37 20.59 0.56 21.05
CA SER A 37 20.34 -0.15 19.80
C SER A 37 18.86 -0.19 19.41
N ARG A 38 17.96 0.21 20.32
CA ARG A 38 16.52 0.23 20.04
C ARG A 38 16.12 1.39 19.14
N TYR A 39 15.09 1.13 18.33
CA TYR A 39 14.55 2.11 17.40
C TYR A 39 13.84 3.31 18.08
N ASP A 40 13.43 3.16 19.34
CA ASP A 40 12.74 4.14 20.16
C ASP A 40 13.65 4.74 21.25
N TYR A 41 14.98 4.58 21.12
CA TYR A 41 15.93 5.17 22.05
C TYR A 41 15.84 6.71 22.07
N GLY A 42 15.76 7.28 23.27
CA GLY A 42 15.56 8.71 23.47
C GLY A 42 14.14 9.20 23.16
N GLU A 43 13.23 8.32 22.74
CA GLU A 43 11.82 8.66 22.51
C GLU A 43 10.95 8.24 23.71
N ILE A 44 9.81 8.91 23.86
CA ILE A 44 8.79 8.55 24.84
C ILE A 44 7.78 7.63 24.15
N PRO A 45 7.71 6.35 24.51
CA PRO A 45 6.83 5.40 23.85
C PRO A 45 5.37 5.69 24.18
N VAL A 46 4.47 5.36 23.25
CA VAL A 46 3.04 5.38 23.55
C VAL A 46 2.72 4.24 24.54
N PRO A 47 1.96 4.49 25.62
CA PRO A 47 1.53 3.44 26.53
C PRO A 47 0.91 2.25 25.80
N PRO A 48 1.24 0.99 26.16
CA PRO A 48 0.76 -0.19 25.44
C PRO A 48 -0.77 -0.26 25.30
N VAL A 49 -1.50 0.16 26.33
CA VAL A 49 -2.97 0.18 26.33
C VAL A 49 -3.51 1.19 25.31
N ILE A 50 -2.95 2.40 25.26
CA ILE A 50 -3.34 3.43 24.29
C ILE A 50 -3.00 2.98 22.87
N SER A 51 -1.81 2.40 22.67
CA SER A 51 -1.38 1.86 21.38
C SER A 51 -2.36 0.79 20.87
N ALA A 52 -2.73 -0.17 21.72
CA ALA A 52 -3.70 -1.20 21.40
C ALA A 52 -5.08 -0.63 21.05
N GLN A 53 -5.57 0.36 21.81
CA GLN A 53 -6.84 1.03 21.54
C GLN A 53 -6.83 1.78 20.19
N ILE A 54 -5.76 2.51 19.89
CA ILE A 54 -5.59 3.19 18.60
C ILE A 54 -5.61 2.18 17.46
N SER A 55 -4.94 1.03 17.61
CA SER A 55 -4.97 -0.03 16.60
C SER A 55 -6.38 -0.58 16.39
N LEU A 56 -7.12 -0.88 17.46
CA LEU A 56 -8.49 -1.40 17.39
C LEU A 56 -9.45 -0.41 16.71
N LEU A 57 -9.41 0.86 17.11
CA LEU A 57 -10.25 1.91 16.52
C LEU A 57 -9.89 2.16 15.05
N SER A 58 -8.59 2.18 14.73
CA SER A 58 -8.13 2.36 13.35
C SER A 58 -8.60 1.20 12.46
N GLU A 59 -8.54 -0.03 12.96
CA GLU A 59 -9.01 -1.22 12.25
C GLU A 59 -10.52 -1.16 12.00
N ALA A 60 -11.30 -0.90 13.05
CA ALA A 60 -12.76 -0.92 13.01
C ALA A 60 -13.35 0.24 12.18
N TRP A 61 -12.82 1.45 12.32
CA TRP A 61 -13.45 2.66 11.76
C TRP A 61 -12.80 3.12 10.46
N ILE A 62 -11.57 2.69 10.18
CA ILE A 62 -10.81 3.16 9.01
C ILE A 62 -10.51 1.99 8.09
N ILE A 63 -9.65 1.05 8.51
CA ILE A 63 -9.14 0.00 7.60
C ILE A 63 -10.27 -0.85 7.02
N ARG A 64 -11.14 -1.42 7.85
CA ARG A 64 -12.22 -2.31 7.38
C ARG A 64 -13.23 -1.61 6.47
N PRO A 65 -13.78 -0.43 6.82
CA PRO A 65 -14.71 0.28 5.94
C PRO A 65 -14.08 0.66 4.60
N TRP A 66 -12.85 1.22 4.61
CA TRP A 66 -12.19 1.63 3.37
C TRP A 66 -11.79 0.44 2.51
N ALA A 67 -11.32 -0.67 3.10
CA ALA A 67 -11.02 -1.90 2.36
C ALA A 67 -12.26 -2.46 1.66
N LYS A 68 -13.41 -2.53 2.36
CA LYS A 68 -14.69 -2.96 1.78
C LYS A 68 -15.12 -2.07 0.63
N GLN A 69 -15.02 -0.75 0.79
CA GLN A 69 -15.39 0.20 -0.26
C GLN A 69 -14.46 0.12 -1.47
N VAL A 70 -13.14 0.08 -1.25
CA VAL A 70 -12.13 -0.03 -2.33
C VAL A 70 -12.33 -1.31 -3.12
N ARG A 71 -12.57 -2.44 -2.44
CA ARG A 71 -12.87 -3.72 -3.09
C ARG A 71 -14.09 -3.61 -3.99
N LYS A 72 -15.21 -3.11 -3.46
CA LYS A 72 -16.46 -2.93 -4.22
C LYS A 72 -16.26 -2.02 -5.43
N ASP A 73 -15.58 -0.89 -5.26
CA ASP A 73 -15.30 0.07 -6.33
C ASP A 73 -14.40 -0.55 -7.42
N LEU A 74 -13.39 -1.31 -7.02
CA LEU A 74 -12.44 -1.95 -7.93
C LEU A 74 -13.11 -3.08 -8.72
N GLU A 75 -13.86 -3.97 -8.04
CA GLU A 75 -14.65 -5.03 -8.68
C GLU A 75 -15.63 -4.44 -9.70
N ASN A 76 -16.36 -3.39 -9.33
CA ASN A 76 -17.29 -2.71 -10.25
C ASN A 76 -16.59 -2.14 -11.49
N LEU A 77 -15.40 -1.56 -11.34
CA LEU A 77 -14.64 -1.00 -12.47
C LEU A 77 -14.11 -2.10 -13.40
N VAL A 78 -13.63 -3.19 -12.82
CA VAL A 78 -13.13 -4.36 -13.56
C VAL A 78 -14.27 -5.05 -14.33
N THR A 79 -15.40 -5.31 -13.67
CA THR A 79 -16.54 -6.03 -14.27
C THR A 79 -17.24 -5.22 -15.36
N LYS A 80 -17.29 -3.89 -15.24
CA LYS A 80 -17.91 -3.02 -16.25
C LYS A 80 -17.16 -2.98 -17.59
N LYS A 81 -16.00 -3.64 -17.72
CA LYS A 81 -15.15 -3.71 -18.94
C LYS A 81 -14.97 -2.34 -19.64
N LYS A 82 -15.00 -1.26 -18.88
CA LYS A 82 -14.77 0.09 -19.41
C LYS A 82 -13.28 0.25 -19.63
N HIS A 83 -12.85 -0.01 -20.86
CA HIS A 83 -11.45 0.15 -21.29
C HIS A 83 -10.89 1.55 -20.96
N GLU A 84 -11.75 2.57 -20.92
CA GLU A 84 -11.42 3.96 -20.53
C GLU A 84 -10.91 4.11 -19.09
N SER A 85 -11.18 3.14 -18.20
CA SER A 85 -10.74 3.20 -16.79
C SER A 85 -9.42 2.45 -16.52
N TRP A 86 -8.70 2.01 -17.55
CA TRP A 86 -7.50 1.20 -17.42
C TRP A 86 -6.44 1.85 -16.51
N LEU A 87 -6.20 3.16 -16.63
CA LEU A 87 -5.21 3.87 -15.82
C LEU A 87 -5.61 3.91 -14.34
N THR A 88 -6.91 4.10 -14.07
CA THR A 88 -7.45 4.10 -12.71
C THR A 88 -7.29 2.72 -12.06
N ILE A 89 -7.57 1.65 -12.81
CA ILE A 89 -7.39 0.26 -12.36
C ILE A 89 -5.91 -0.04 -12.12
N TYR A 90 -5.05 0.34 -13.06
CA TYR A 90 -3.59 0.22 -12.95
C TYR A 90 -3.07 0.87 -11.67
N LEU A 91 -3.37 2.16 -11.47
CA LEU A 91 -2.89 2.93 -10.31
C LEU A 91 -3.42 2.35 -9.00
N ALA A 92 -4.69 1.94 -8.96
CA ALA A 92 -5.27 1.30 -7.78
C ALA A 92 -4.54 -0.01 -7.43
N MET A 93 -4.33 -0.88 -8.41
CA MET A 93 -3.61 -2.15 -8.22
C MET A 93 -2.15 -1.91 -7.82
N PHE A 94 -1.46 -0.98 -8.48
CA PHE A 94 -0.08 -0.62 -8.19
C PHE A 94 0.08 -0.15 -6.74
N ILE A 95 -0.76 0.79 -6.28
CA ILE A 95 -0.68 1.30 -4.90
C ILE A 95 -0.94 0.20 -3.87
N LEU A 96 -1.90 -0.69 -4.13
CA LEU A 96 -2.20 -1.81 -3.25
C LEU A 96 -1.03 -2.80 -3.19
N LEU A 97 -0.50 -3.21 -4.35
CA LEU A 97 0.65 -4.12 -4.46
C LEU A 97 1.92 -3.53 -3.81
N HIS A 98 2.16 -2.24 -4.03
CA HIS A 98 3.25 -1.51 -3.38
C HIS A 98 3.10 -1.51 -1.86
N ASN A 99 1.89 -1.38 -1.32
CA ASN A 99 1.69 -1.49 0.13
C ASN A 99 2.08 -2.89 0.62
N CYS A 100 1.62 -3.93 -0.07
CA CYS A 100 1.93 -5.31 0.27
C CYS A 100 3.43 -5.59 0.26
N SER A 101 4.19 -5.04 -0.69
CA SER A 101 5.65 -5.25 -0.77
C SER A 101 6.44 -4.61 0.37
N LEU A 102 5.86 -3.64 1.08
CA LEU A 102 6.48 -2.99 2.24
C LEU A 102 6.22 -3.72 3.57
N LEU A 103 5.22 -4.58 3.65
CA LEU A 103 4.86 -5.32 4.86
C LEU A 103 5.92 -6.35 5.32
N PRO A 104 6.59 -7.11 4.44
CA PRO A 104 7.68 -8.01 4.85
C PRO A 104 8.77 -7.30 5.64
N ALA A 105 9.21 -6.12 5.16
CA ALA A 105 10.25 -5.33 5.84
C ALA A 105 9.79 -4.86 7.23
N TYR A 106 8.53 -4.47 7.36
CA TYR A 106 7.93 -4.14 8.66
C TYR A 106 7.93 -5.34 9.61
N PHE A 107 7.47 -6.52 9.17
CA PHE A 107 7.43 -7.71 10.02
C PHE A 107 8.83 -8.21 10.41
N THR A 108 9.83 -8.07 9.54
CA THR A 108 11.23 -8.33 9.89
C THR A 108 11.73 -7.37 10.95
N LYS A 109 11.47 -6.06 10.80
CA LYS A 109 11.86 -5.05 11.79
C LYS A 109 11.18 -5.32 13.14
N LYS A 110 9.90 -5.66 13.13
CA LYS A 110 9.14 -5.99 14.34
C LYS A 110 9.66 -7.24 15.03
N ALA A 111 10.02 -8.28 14.29
CA ALA A 111 10.63 -9.49 14.85
C ALA A 111 11.95 -9.20 15.56
N LYS A 112 12.82 -8.41 14.93
CA LYS A 112 14.10 -7.96 15.53
C LYS A 112 13.86 -7.15 16.81
N ASN A 113 12.93 -6.21 16.78
CA ASN A 113 12.60 -5.38 17.94
C ASN A 113 12.07 -6.19 19.14
N LEU A 114 11.33 -7.27 18.86
CA LEU A 114 10.82 -8.20 19.88
C LEU A 114 11.82 -9.31 20.23
N ARG A 115 13.04 -9.28 19.65
CA ARG A 115 14.10 -10.30 19.84
C ARG A 115 13.60 -11.72 19.57
N LEU A 116 12.72 -11.89 18.60
CA LEU A 116 12.22 -13.21 18.18
C LEU A 116 13.28 -13.93 17.35
N HIS A 117 13.37 -15.25 17.51
CA HIS A 117 14.24 -16.09 16.66
C HIS A 117 13.70 -16.24 15.23
N ALA A 118 12.40 -16.03 15.03
CA ALA A 118 11.77 -16.08 13.71
C ALA A 118 12.12 -14.84 12.86
N LYS A 119 12.30 -15.04 11.54
CA LYS A 119 12.57 -13.94 10.58
C LYS A 119 11.46 -12.90 10.54
N TYR A 120 10.21 -13.31 10.67
CA TYR A 120 9.03 -12.45 10.62
C TYR A 120 8.18 -12.63 11.88
N HIS A 121 7.62 -11.54 12.39
CA HIS A 121 6.77 -11.57 13.59
C HIS A 121 5.44 -12.31 13.38
N ALA A 122 4.88 -12.28 12.17
CA ALA A 122 3.58 -12.88 11.86
C ALA A 122 3.60 -13.51 10.46
N ILE A 123 4.16 -14.73 10.35
CA ILE A 123 4.32 -15.41 9.05
C ILE A 123 2.99 -15.78 8.40
N ALA A 124 1.99 -16.22 9.17
CA ALA A 124 0.67 -16.59 8.64
C ALA A 124 -0.01 -15.42 7.91
N ILE A 125 0.07 -14.20 8.48
CA ILE A 125 -0.44 -12.98 7.84
C ILE A 125 0.29 -12.69 6.53
N LEU A 126 1.60 -12.98 6.47
CA LEU A 126 2.40 -12.77 5.27
C LEU A 126 2.02 -13.76 4.16
N GLU A 127 1.72 -15.01 4.52
CA GLU A 127 1.24 -16.03 3.56
C GLU A 127 -0.12 -15.65 2.96
N GLU A 128 -1.08 -15.21 3.80
CA GLU A 128 -2.37 -14.69 3.34
C GLU A 128 -2.20 -13.45 2.45
N LEU A 129 -1.26 -12.58 2.78
CA LEU A 129 -0.92 -11.41 1.98
C LEU A 129 -0.36 -11.82 0.61
N HIS A 130 0.55 -12.79 0.57
CA HIS A 130 1.10 -13.32 -0.68
C HIS A 130 0.00 -13.89 -1.58
N PHE A 131 -0.92 -14.66 -1.00
CA PHE A 131 -2.09 -15.16 -1.73
C PHE A 131 -2.96 -14.01 -2.29
N SER A 132 -3.21 -12.98 -1.47
CA SER A 132 -3.98 -11.80 -1.88
C SER A 132 -3.31 -11.01 -3.01
N VAL A 133 -1.97 -10.90 -2.98
CA VAL A 133 -1.16 -10.28 -4.04
C VAL A 133 -1.29 -11.07 -5.34
N SER A 134 -1.21 -12.40 -5.28
CA SER A 134 -1.40 -13.26 -6.45
C SER A 134 -2.78 -13.03 -7.09
N ILE A 135 -3.84 -12.94 -6.29
CA ILE A 135 -5.18 -12.61 -6.79
C ILE A 135 -5.18 -11.25 -7.52
N LEU A 136 -4.63 -10.20 -6.90
CA LEU A 136 -4.58 -8.87 -7.50
C LEU A 136 -3.84 -8.88 -8.85
N LEU A 137 -2.73 -9.61 -8.94
CA LEU A 137 -1.97 -9.78 -10.18
C LEU A 137 -2.76 -10.55 -11.23
N THR A 138 -3.47 -11.62 -10.86
CA THR A 138 -4.35 -12.34 -11.79
C THR A 138 -5.41 -11.41 -12.37
N TYR A 139 -6.06 -10.59 -11.53
CA TYR A 139 -7.03 -9.59 -12.00
C TYR A 139 -6.39 -8.55 -12.93
N TYR A 140 -5.18 -8.08 -12.60
CA TYR A 140 -4.42 -7.16 -13.44
C TYR A 140 -4.17 -7.75 -14.84
N HIS A 141 -3.68 -8.99 -14.90
CA HIS A 141 -3.40 -9.66 -16.16
C HIS A 141 -4.66 -9.95 -16.97
N TYR A 142 -5.76 -10.29 -16.30
CA TYR A 142 -7.07 -10.49 -16.92
C TYR A 142 -7.57 -9.21 -17.61
N VAL A 143 -7.52 -8.07 -16.92
CA VAL A 143 -7.97 -6.78 -17.46
C VAL A 143 -7.07 -6.29 -18.59
N ASN A 144 -5.76 -6.44 -18.43
CA ASN A 144 -4.78 -5.93 -19.40
C ASN A 144 -4.50 -6.89 -20.56
N LYS A 145 -5.09 -8.09 -20.56
CA LYS A 145 -4.88 -9.16 -21.55
C LYS A 145 -3.39 -9.43 -21.82
N GLY A 146 -2.56 -9.40 -20.78
CA GLY A 146 -1.10 -9.56 -20.92
C GLY A 146 -0.36 -8.41 -21.60
N GLY A 147 -1.03 -7.32 -21.95
CA GLY A 147 -0.39 -6.15 -22.52
C GLY A 147 0.33 -5.33 -21.44
N PRO A 148 1.59 -4.94 -21.66
CA PRO A 148 2.32 -4.15 -20.68
C PRO A 148 1.82 -2.71 -20.67
N CYS A 149 1.35 -2.20 -19.52
CA CYS A 149 0.84 -0.83 -19.39
C CYS A 149 1.88 0.27 -19.65
N PHE A 150 3.17 -0.06 -19.72
CA PHE A 150 4.26 0.89 -19.94
C PHE A 150 5.47 0.28 -20.67
N ALA A 151 5.37 -0.94 -21.24
CA ALA A 151 6.50 -1.41 -22.05
C ALA A 151 6.58 -0.55 -23.30
N THR A 152 7.79 -0.06 -23.54
CA THR A 152 8.22 0.76 -24.65
C THR A 152 7.59 0.28 -25.96
N GLY A 153 6.46 0.88 -26.34
CA GLY A 153 5.66 0.31 -27.41
C GLY A 153 4.23 0.81 -27.56
N HIS A 154 3.78 1.83 -26.83
CA HIS A 154 2.49 2.47 -27.16
C HIS A 154 2.46 3.16 -28.55
N ALA A 155 3.56 3.05 -29.30
CA ALA A 155 3.73 3.52 -30.67
C ALA A 155 2.88 2.75 -31.69
N SER A 156 2.42 1.52 -31.38
CA SER A 156 1.63 0.76 -32.35
C SER A 156 0.20 1.35 -32.46
N PRO A 157 -0.33 1.54 -33.68
CA PRO A 157 -1.71 2.00 -33.89
C PRO A 157 -2.76 1.10 -33.22
N LEU A 158 -2.45 -0.20 -33.06
CA LEU A 158 -3.28 -1.19 -32.37
C LEU A 158 -3.37 -0.91 -30.87
N ASP A 159 -2.29 -0.51 -30.22
CA ASP A 159 -2.29 -0.15 -28.80
C ASP A 159 -3.07 1.14 -28.54
N ARG A 160 -2.97 2.11 -29.47
CA ARG A 160 -3.76 3.35 -29.43
C ARG A 160 -5.26 3.07 -29.53
N GLN A 161 -5.66 2.18 -30.43
CA GLN A 161 -7.06 1.77 -30.60
C GLN A 161 -7.56 0.95 -29.40
N ARG A 162 -6.69 0.12 -28.80
CA ARG A 162 -6.99 -0.71 -27.63
C ARG A 162 -7.17 0.10 -26.36
N LEU A 163 -6.34 1.13 -26.16
CA LEU A 163 -6.31 1.92 -24.93
C LEU A 163 -7.24 3.15 -24.97
N LYS A 164 -7.75 3.54 -26.15
CA LYS A 164 -8.63 4.72 -26.35
C LYS A 164 -8.14 5.94 -25.56
N LEU A 165 -6.85 6.23 -25.67
CA LEU A 165 -6.19 7.28 -24.90
C LEU A 165 -6.64 8.64 -25.42
N ASP A 166 -7.01 9.52 -24.49
CA ASP A 166 -7.18 10.94 -24.79
C ASP A 166 -5.80 11.57 -25.10
N SER A 167 -5.81 12.65 -25.87
CA SER A 167 -4.66 13.49 -26.20
C SER A 167 -3.82 13.90 -24.98
N ASP A 168 -4.47 14.26 -23.88
CA ASP A 168 -3.79 14.61 -22.62
C ASP A 168 -3.09 13.41 -21.99
N LEU A 169 -3.76 12.25 -21.95
CA LEU A 169 -3.19 11.02 -21.38
C LEU A 169 -1.99 10.53 -22.19
N TRP A 170 -2.05 10.74 -23.51
CA TRP A 170 -0.94 10.45 -24.42
C TRP A 170 0.28 11.31 -24.11
N SER A 171 0.09 12.62 -23.93
CA SER A 171 1.18 13.53 -23.60
C SER A 171 1.90 13.14 -22.30
N PHE A 172 1.13 12.69 -21.29
CA PHE A 172 1.66 12.18 -20.03
C PHE A 172 2.46 10.88 -20.19
N LEU A 173 1.98 9.95 -21.03
CA LEU A 173 2.70 8.70 -21.29
C LEU A 173 4.02 8.96 -22.03
N GLU A 174 4.03 9.86 -23.01
CA GLU A 174 5.24 10.24 -23.73
C GLU A 174 6.26 10.93 -22.80
N SER A 175 5.82 11.81 -21.91
CA SER A 175 6.70 12.46 -20.93
C SER A 175 7.31 11.44 -19.96
N SER A 176 6.49 10.50 -19.47
CA SER A 176 6.94 9.45 -18.54
C SER A 176 8.00 8.54 -19.15
N VAL A 177 7.89 8.20 -20.44
CA VAL A 177 8.89 7.38 -21.15
C VAL A 177 10.19 8.16 -21.39
N LYS A 178 10.11 9.46 -21.64
CA LYS A 178 11.31 10.32 -21.76
C LYS A 178 12.05 10.42 -20.43
N GLU A 179 11.31 10.58 -19.32
CA GLU A 179 11.90 10.62 -17.98
C GLU A 179 12.51 9.28 -17.55
N SER A 180 11.94 8.14 -17.94
CA SER A 180 12.50 6.82 -17.58
C SER A 180 13.75 6.42 -18.36
N ARG A 181 14.11 7.16 -19.41
CA ARG A 181 15.29 6.91 -20.26
C ARG A 181 16.47 7.81 -19.91
N ASN A 182 16.26 8.79 -19.03
CA ASN A 182 17.30 9.59 -18.40
C ASN A 182 17.67 8.99 -17.04
#